data_AF-A0AAV8ZVD5-F1
#
_entry.id   AF-A0AAV8ZVD5-F1
#
_cell.length_a   1.000
_cell.length_b   1.000
_cell.length_c   1.000
_cell.angle_alpha   90.00
_cell.angle_beta   90.00
_cell.angle_gamma   90.00
#
_symmetry.space_group_name_H-M   'P 1'
#
loop_
_entity.id
_entity.type
_entity.pdbx_description
1 polymer ?
#
loop_
_entity_poly.entity_id
_entity_poly.type
_entity_poly.pdbx_seq_one_letter_code
_entity_poly.pdbx_strand_id
1 'polypeptide(L)'
;MPAGEFARICRDLSQFGESIVISCTKEGVKFSTSGDIGSANVKIAQTSNFDKEEESVTIEMQEPVTLTFACQYLNSFTKATPLSSQVQLSMSDNVPLVVEYQIPELGHLRFYLAPKIEEDEN
;
A
#
# COMPACT_ATOMS: atom_id res chain seq x y z
N MET A 1 7.63 0.96 5.06
CA MET A 1 7.99 1.90 3.97
C MET A 1 7.64 3.32 4.40
N PRO A 2 8.25 4.38 3.81
CA PRO A 2 7.94 5.74 4.22
C PRO A 2 6.45 6.08 4.03
N ALA A 3 5.81 6.59 5.07
CA ALA A 3 4.38 6.89 5.08
C ALA A 3 4.01 8.00 4.08
N GLY A 4 4.92 8.97 3.89
CA GLY A 4 4.76 10.03 2.89
C GLY A 4 4.74 9.49 1.46
N GLU A 5 5.58 8.49 1.16
CA GLU A 5 5.64 7.88 -0.16
C GLU A 5 4.37 7.08 -0.45
N PHE A 6 3.89 6.29 0.51
CA PHE A 6 2.62 5.59 0.38
C PHE A 6 1.44 6.54 0.16
N ALA A 7 1.40 7.66 0.89
CA ALA A 7 0.38 8.68 0.72
C ALA A 7 0.42 9.32 -0.68
N ARG A 8 1.61 9.61 -1.19
CA ARG A 8 1.82 10.14 -2.54
C ARG A 8 1.31 9.16 -3.59
N ILE A 9 1.69 7.90 -3.50
CA ILE A 9 1.27 6.85 -4.44
C ILE A 9 -0.24 6.72 -4.47
N CYS A 10 -0.91 6.61 -3.31
CA CYS A 10 -2.36 6.48 -3.27
C CYS A 10 -3.07 7.69 -3.91
N ARG A 11 -2.60 8.90 -3.61
CA ARG A 11 -3.16 10.14 -4.16
C ARG A 11 -2.97 10.20 -5.68
N ASP A 12 -1.76 9.94 -6.14
CA ASP A 12 -1.40 10.09 -7.55
C ASP A 12 -2.08 9.01 -8.41
N LEU A 13 -2.14 7.76 -7.94
CA LEU A 13 -2.85 6.68 -8.65
C LEU A 13 -4.38 6.88 -8.65
N SER A 14 -4.94 7.51 -7.62
CA SER A 14 -6.39 7.81 -7.60
C SER A 14 -6.84 8.81 -8.67
N GLN A 15 -5.92 9.49 -9.35
CA GLN A 15 -6.24 10.35 -10.48
C GLN A 15 -6.53 9.55 -11.76
N PHE A 16 -6.09 8.29 -11.84
CA PHE A 16 -6.22 7.45 -13.04
C PHE A 16 -7.38 6.47 -12.96
N GLY A 17 -7.68 5.95 -11.76
CA GLY A 17 -8.76 4.97 -11.58
C GLY A 17 -9.20 4.83 -10.12
N GLU A 18 -10.34 4.16 -9.95
CA GLU A 18 -10.97 3.96 -8.62
C GLU A 18 -10.43 2.76 -7.84
N SER A 19 -9.60 1.95 -8.49
CA SER A 19 -8.96 0.76 -7.91
C SER A 19 -7.44 0.86 -8.01
N ILE A 20 -6.74 0.40 -6.97
CA ILE A 20 -5.31 0.14 -6.97
C ILE A 20 -5.11 -1.36 -6.76
N VAL A 21 -4.37 -1.97 -7.67
CA VAL A 21 -3.83 -3.32 -7.54
C VAL A 21 -2.48 -3.22 -6.84
N ILE A 22 -2.32 -3.91 -5.71
CA ILE A 22 -1.07 -4.01 -4.97
C ILE A 22 -0.55 -5.43 -5.14
N SER A 23 0.63 -5.56 -5.74
CA SER A 23 1.30 -6.83 -6.00
C SER A 23 2.63 -6.87 -5.25
N CYS A 24 2.82 -7.86 -4.37
CA CYS A 24 4.08 -8.12 -3.69
C CYS A 24 4.74 -9.35 -4.32
N THR A 25 5.95 -9.17 -4.83
CA THR A 25 6.74 -10.23 -5.48
C THR A 25 8.19 -10.16 -5.00
N LYS A 26 9.02 -11.13 -5.43
CA LYS A 26 10.47 -11.12 -5.16
C LYS A 26 11.18 -9.86 -5.67
N GLU A 27 10.62 -9.17 -6.66
CA GLU A 27 11.21 -7.96 -7.23
C GLU A 27 10.79 -6.66 -6.51
N GLY A 28 9.92 -6.77 -5.50
CA GLY A 28 9.39 -5.66 -4.73
C GLY A 28 7.87 -5.56 -4.76
N VAL A 29 7.38 -4.42 -4.30
CA VAL A 29 5.94 -4.09 -4.28
C VAL A 29 5.61 -3.20 -5.48
N LYS A 30 4.60 -3.60 -6.25
CA LYS A 30 4.06 -2.84 -7.38
C LYS A 30 2.66 -2.37 -7.04
N PHE A 31 2.43 -1.07 -7.23
CA PHE A 31 1.12 -0.44 -7.19
C PHE A 31 0.72 -0.10 -8.62
N SER A 32 -0.46 -0.52 -9.06
CA SER A 32 -0.95 -0.23 -10.39
C SER A 32 -2.42 0.12 -10.40
N THR A 33 -2.81 0.95 -11.36
CA THR A 33 -4.20 1.35 -11.59
C THR A 33 -4.42 1.50 -13.09
N SER A 34 -5.66 1.30 -13.52
CA SER A 34 -6.10 1.52 -14.90
C SER A 34 -7.48 2.16 -14.85
N GLY A 35 -7.68 3.18 -15.66
CA GLY A 35 -8.98 3.80 -15.88
C GLY A 35 -9.02 4.54 -17.20
N ASP A 36 -10.02 5.41 -17.37
CA ASP A 36 -10.39 5.96 -18.68
C ASP A 36 -9.28 6.80 -19.34
N ILE A 37 -8.47 7.49 -18.52
CA ILE A 37 -7.40 8.37 -18.99
C ILE A 37 -6.08 7.63 -19.24
N GLY A 38 -5.99 6.34 -18.85
CA GLY A 38 -4.80 5.51 -19.01
C GLY A 38 -4.50 4.64 -17.80
N SER A 39 -3.29 4.07 -17.79
CA SER A 39 -2.78 3.24 -16.70
C SER A 39 -1.53 3.83 -16.08
N ALA A 40 -1.33 3.58 -14.79
CA ALA A 40 -0.15 4.01 -14.04
C ALA A 40 0.39 2.85 -13.20
N ASN A 41 1.72 2.79 -13.09
CA ASN A 41 2.43 1.75 -12.38
C ASN A 41 3.58 2.37 -11.57
N VAL A 42 3.66 2.07 -10.28
CA VAL A 42 4.76 2.44 -9.39
C VAL A 42 5.34 1.18 -8.78
N LYS A 43 6.66 1.00 -8.88
CA LYS A 43 7.36 -0.14 -8.28
C LYS A 43 8.31 0.35 -7.20
N ILE A 44 8.20 -0.23 -6.01
CA ILE A 44 9.10 -0.01 -4.88
C ILE A 44 9.90 -1.28 -4.64
N ALA A 45 11.22 -1.16 -4.75
CA ALA A 45 12.15 -2.21 -4.37
C ALA A 45 12.55 -2.07 -2.90
N GLN A 46 13.03 -3.15 -2.31
CA GLN A 46 13.64 -3.10 -0.98
C GLN A 46 14.85 -2.17 -0.98
N THR A 47 14.92 -1.27 -0.01
CA THR A 47 16.01 -0.30 0.14
C THR A 47 16.41 -0.20 1.60
N SER A 48 17.72 -0.11 1.83
CA SER A 48 18.29 0.08 3.17
C SER A 48 19.10 1.37 3.16
N ASN A 49 18.75 2.30 4.04
CA ASN A 49 19.47 3.56 4.23
C ASN A 49 19.94 3.62 5.68
N PHE A 50 21.25 3.42 5.91
CA PHE A 50 21.82 3.37 7.26
C PHE A 50 21.86 4.75 7.94
N ASP A 51 21.88 5.83 7.17
CA ASP A 51 21.90 7.19 7.72
C ASP A 51 20.49 7.69 8.09
N LYS A 52 19.46 7.11 7.45
CA LYS A 52 18.05 7.48 7.63
C LYS A 52 17.14 6.27 7.51
N GLU A 53 16.99 5.54 8.61
CA GLU A 53 16.13 4.35 8.67
C GLU A 53 14.68 4.65 8.27
N GLU A 54 14.19 5.87 8.53
CA GLU A 54 12.86 6.33 8.15
C GLU A 54 12.63 6.48 6.63
N GLU A 55 13.68 6.44 5.82
CA GLU A 55 13.59 6.40 4.34
C GLU A 55 13.66 4.96 3.80
N SER A 56 13.90 3.96 4.67
CA SER A 56 14.06 2.57 4.25
C SER A 56 12.74 1.89 3.88
N VAL A 57 12.85 0.87 3.04
CA VAL A 57 11.76 -0.02 2.65
C VAL A 57 12.17 -1.46 2.94
N THR A 58 11.49 -2.10 3.89
CA THR A 58 11.62 -3.53 4.19
C THR A 58 10.48 -4.32 3.56
N ILE A 59 10.80 -5.46 2.96
CA ILE A 59 9.81 -6.35 2.33
C ILE A 59 10.03 -7.76 2.87
N GLU A 60 9.05 -8.27 3.60
CA GLU A 60 9.03 -9.64 4.11
C GLU A 60 7.94 -10.41 3.36
N MET A 61 8.34 -11.32 2.46
CA MET A 61 7.42 -12.06 1.60
C MET A 61 7.62 -13.57 1.80
N GLN A 62 6.55 -14.26 2.18
CA GLN A 62 6.52 -15.73 2.19
C GLN A 62 6.07 -16.26 0.82
N GLU A 63 4.94 -15.76 0.33
CA GLU A 63 4.36 -16.09 -0.97
C GLU A 63 4.00 -14.80 -1.73
N PRO A 64 4.10 -14.78 -3.08
CA PRO A 64 3.63 -13.65 -3.86
C PRO A 64 2.12 -13.44 -3.68
N VAL A 65 1.69 -12.19 -3.55
CA VAL A 65 0.28 -11.83 -3.34
C VAL A 65 -0.08 -10.64 -4.22
N THR A 66 -1.26 -10.68 -4.84
CA THR A 66 -1.78 -9.57 -5.66
C THR A 66 -3.25 -9.37 -5.34
N LEU A 67 -3.59 -8.18 -4.84
CA LEU A 67 -4.94 -7.85 -4.38
C LEU A 67 -5.36 -6.47 -4.89
N THR A 68 -6.65 -6.31 -5.16
CA THR A 68 -7.25 -5.07 -5.66
C THR A 68 -7.99 -4.35 -4.55
N PHE A 69 -7.82 -3.03 -4.42
CA PHE A 69 -8.44 -2.23 -3.36
C PHE A 69 -9.04 -0.94 -3.92
N ALA A 70 -10.10 -0.42 -3.28
CA ALA A 70 -10.66 0.87 -3.68
C ALA A 70 -9.77 2.04 -3.22
N CYS A 71 -9.40 2.92 -4.15
CA CYS A 71 -8.52 4.08 -3.92
C CYS A 71 -9.04 5.00 -2.82
N GLN A 72 -10.36 5.21 -2.75
CA GLN A 72 -10.97 6.13 -1.80
C GLN A 72 -10.65 5.80 -0.34
N TYR A 73 -10.56 4.51 0.00
CA TYR A 73 -10.28 4.05 1.36
C TYR A 73 -8.79 4.17 1.66
N LEU A 74 -7.92 3.79 0.71
CA LEU A 74 -6.48 3.98 0.82
C LEU A 74 -6.13 5.46 1.04
N ASN A 75 -6.74 6.38 0.27
CA ASN A 75 -6.61 7.83 0.46
C ASN A 75 -7.16 8.33 1.80
N SER A 76 -8.14 7.65 2.38
CA SER A 76 -8.64 8.00 3.71
C SER A 76 -7.68 7.55 4.80
N PHE A 77 -7.03 6.40 4.65
CA PHE A 77 -6.04 5.88 5.60
C PHE A 77 -4.77 6.72 5.62
N THR A 78 -4.36 7.27 4.47
CA THR A 78 -3.15 8.12 4.37
C THR A 78 -3.27 9.46 5.11
N LYS A 79 -4.47 9.82 5.59
CA LYS A 79 -4.64 10.94 6.54
C LYS A 79 -3.94 10.70 7.88
N ALA A 80 -3.60 9.45 8.21
CA ALA A 80 -2.82 9.09 9.38
C ALA A 80 -1.30 9.29 9.20
N THR A 81 -0.81 9.63 8.01
CA THR A 81 0.62 9.84 7.74
C THR A 81 1.34 10.77 8.73
N PRO A 82 0.75 11.85 9.27
CA PRO A 82 1.42 12.66 10.29
C PRO A 82 1.70 11.95 11.62
N LEU A 83 1.11 10.79 11.88
CA LEU A 83 1.28 10.03 13.13
C LEU A 83 2.55 9.17 13.15
N SER A 84 3.11 8.84 11.98
CA SER A 84 4.29 7.96 11.85
C SER A 84 5.04 8.26 10.56
N SER A 85 6.38 8.31 10.62
CA SER A 85 7.23 8.42 9.43
C SER A 85 7.17 7.18 8.53
N GLN A 86 6.77 6.03 9.09
CA GLN A 86 6.69 4.74 8.41
C GLN A 86 5.27 4.16 8.46
N VAL A 87 4.90 3.47 7.39
CA VAL A 87 3.66 2.67 7.30
C VAL A 87 4.01 1.22 7.00
N GLN A 88 3.26 0.31 7.63
CA GLN A 88 3.34 -1.12 7.37
C GLN A 88 2.08 -1.59 6.64
N LEU A 89 2.28 -2.36 5.58
CA LEU A 89 1.22 -3.01 4.83
C LEU A 89 1.34 -4.53 5.05
N SER A 90 0.29 -5.17 5.55
CA SER A 90 0.24 -6.62 5.68
C SER A 90 -0.89 -7.17 4.82
N MET A 91 -0.53 -8.11 3.94
CA MET A 91 -1.41 -8.65 2.90
C MET A 91 -1.29 -10.16 2.87
N SER A 92 -2.42 -10.83 2.67
CA SER A 92 -2.50 -12.26 2.41
C SER A 92 -3.84 -12.52 1.72
N ASP A 93 -3.92 -13.61 0.95
CA ASP A 93 -5.17 -13.98 0.29
C ASP A 93 -6.27 -14.28 1.31
N ASN A 94 -7.51 -13.98 0.96
CA ASN A 94 -8.70 -14.22 1.77
C ASN A 94 -8.76 -13.47 3.12
N VAL A 95 -7.88 -12.49 3.36
CA VAL A 95 -7.94 -11.60 4.52
C VAL A 95 -7.85 -10.13 4.11
N PRO A 96 -8.39 -9.19 4.91
CA PRO A 96 -8.25 -7.76 4.63
C PRO A 96 -6.79 -7.31 4.63
N LEU A 97 -6.47 -6.33 3.79
CA LEU A 97 -5.24 -5.54 3.92
C LEU A 97 -5.23 -4.84 5.27
N VAL A 98 -4.12 -4.94 5.99
CA VAL A 98 -3.86 -4.16 7.19
C VAL A 98 -2.90 -3.03 6.85
N VAL A 99 -3.33 -1.79 7.10
CA VAL A 99 -2.49 -0.58 7.02
C VAL A 99 -2.24 -0.09 8.43
N GLU A 100 -0.99 -0.14 8.87
CA GLU A 100 -0.59 0.16 10.23
C GLU A 100 0.34 1.37 10.30
N TYR A 101 -0.02 2.31 11.18
CA TYR A 101 0.81 3.44 11.60
C TYR A 101 1.16 3.27 13.08
N GLN A 102 2.45 3.15 13.39
CA GLN A 102 2.94 3.05 14.76
C GLN A 102 3.01 4.44 15.39
N ILE A 103 2.42 4.60 16.58
CA ILE A 103 2.38 5.87 17.31
C ILE A 103 3.32 5.73 18.52
N PRO A 104 4.46 6.45 18.53
CA PRO A 104 5.43 6.35 19.61
C PRO A 104 4.77 6.52 20.99
N GLU A 105 5.10 5.62 21.91
CA GLU A 105 4.65 5.63 23.32
C GLU A 105 3.13 5.43 23.55
N LEU A 106 2.29 5.37 22.50
CA LEU A 106 0.83 5.25 22.62
C LEU A 106 0.27 3.94 22.06
N GLY A 107 0.93 3.33 21.07
CA GLY A 107 0.48 2.09 20.44
C GLY A 107 0.46 2.19 18.92
N HIS A 108 -0.61 1.73 18.28
CA HIS A 108 -0.74 1.72 16.82
C HIS A 108 -2.15 2.08 16.37
N LEU A 109 -2.25 2.60 15.15
CA LEU A 109 -3.50 2.76 14.41
C LEU A 109 -3.50 1.77 13.25
N ARG A 110 -4.51 0.89 13.22
CA ARG A 110 -4.70 -0.12 12.17
C ARG A 110 -5.99 0.11 11.41
N PHE A 111 -5.88 0.19 10.09
CA PHE A 111 -7.01 0.15 9.20
C PHE A 111 -7.09 -1.21 8.51
N TYR A 112 -8.31 -1.72 8.36
CA TYR A 112 -8.59 -2.98 7.68
C TYR A 112 -9.42 -2.70 6.45
N LEU A 113 -8.96 -3.17 5.29
CA LEU A 113 -9.66 -2.99 4.03
C LEU A 113 -9.79 -4.32 3.30
N ALA A 114 -11.03 -4.75 3.12
CA ALA A 114 -11.32 -5.92 2.32
C ALA A 114 -10.88 -5.68 0.86
N PRO A 115 -10.22 -6.67 0.23
CA PRO A 115 -9.96 -6.59 -1.20
C PRO A 115 -11.28 -6.56 -1.98
N LYS A 116 -11.27 -5.91 -3.15
CA LYS A 116 -12.32 -6.08 -4.15
C LYS A 116 -12.25 -7.52 -4.65
N ILE A 117 -13.38 -8.21 -4.57
CA ILE A 117 -13.55 -9.51 -5.22
C ILE A 117 -13.82 -9.19 -6.69
N GLU A 118 -12.99 -9.71 -7.59
CA GLU A 118 -13.38 -9.77 -8.99
C GLU A 118 -14.54 -10.77 -9.04
N GLU A 119 -15.74 -10.29 -9.37
CA GLU A 119 -16.83 -11.21 -9.68
C GLU A 119 -16.33 -12.05 -10.86
N ASP A 120 -16.11 -13.35 -10.65
CA ASP A 120 -15.83 -14.28 -11.73
C ASP A 120 -16.97 -14.11 -12.75
N GLU A 121 -16.68 -13.45 -13.88
CA GLU A 121 -17.56 -13.43 -15.04
C GLU A 121 -17.65 -14.89 -15.54
N ASN A 122 -18.68 -15.61 -15.06
CA ASN A 122 -19.07 -16.92 -15.58
C ASN A 122 -19.53 -16.83 -17.04
#